data_AF-M0BFV7-F1
#
_entry.id   AF-M0BFV7-F1
#
_cell.length_a   1.000
_cell.length_b   1.000
_cell.length_c   1.000
_cell.angle_alpha   90.00
_cell.angle_beta   90.00
_cell.angle_gamma   90.00
#
_symmetry.space_group_name_H-M   'P 1'
#
loop_
_entity.id
_entity.type
_entity.pdbx_description
1 polymer ?
#
loop_
_entity_poly.entity_id
_entity_poly.type
_entity_poly.pdbx_seq_one_letter_code
_entity_poly.pdbx_strand_id
1 'polypeptide(L)'
;MEFDRRTRNRPTVISFAPVLVANLLPLGGVLWFDWRIGEVLAIYWIEVAVMLLAYSGAALFAERRIVLEGRNLFLPGVSRGKELSESRWGDNPTTINLGRSIPPIYPRNIRIVVMSVVWGLGFLLLPLGSFGLFPVVESIVSPSLIAAVLATIGSHLVELRREFFATKRYQELSAHMVLEIPCRVVFFAIVFLAFGTLVGGFFCFLIVNIVREVFGVVPTRGTLEFLFVTGVVLGKLVVEWSRFRAENDPEPSGFASWFVPFDPRSE
;
A
#
# COMPACT_ATOMS: atom_id res chain seq x y z
N MET A 1 -15.78 -19.09 -23.86
CA MET A 1 -16.52 -17.82 -23.98
C MET A 1 -15.50 -16.72 -24.09
N GLU A 2 -15.31 -16.25 -25.32
CA GLU A 2 -14.35 -15.23 -25.70
C GLU A 2 -14.88 -13.88 -25.22
N PHE A 3 -14.34 -13.42 -24.08
CA PHE A 3 -14.70 -12.11 -23.54
C PHE A 3 -14.24 -11.05 -24.54
N ASP A 4 -15.19 -10.24 -24.98
CA ASP A 4 -15.01 -9.12 -25.90
C ASP A 4 -13.96 -8.13 -25.35
N ARG A 5 -12.69 -8.38 -25.71
CA ARG A 5 -11.51 -7.54 -25.42
C ARG A 5 -11.33 -6.43 -26.45
N ARG A 6 -12.32 -6.17 -27.31
CA ARG A 6 -12.23 -5.09 -28.30
C ARG A 6 -12.71 -3.79 -27.65
N THR A 7 -11.83 -2.79 -27.69
CA THR A 7 -12.03 -1.37 -27.32
C THR A 7 -12.04 -0.99 -25.83
N ARG A 8 -11.14 -1.53 -24.99
CA ARG A 8 -10.71 -0.77 -23.80
C ARG A 8 -9.63 0.21 -24.28
N ASN A 9 -9.98 1.49 -24.42
CA ASN A 9 -9.01 2.56 -24.72
C ASN A 9 -7.78 2.34 -23.82
N ARG A 10 -6.59 2.23 -24.41
CA ARG A 10 -5.35 2.22 -23.61
C ARG A 10 -5.40 3.46 -22.74
N PRO A 11 -5.42 3.32 -21.42
CA PRO A 11 -5.53 4.48 -20.56
C PRO A 11 -4.28 5.31 -20.75
N THR A 12 -4.51 6.52 -21.23
CA THR A 12 -3.48 7.50 -21.54
C THR A 12 -2.83 7.97 -20.24
N VAL A 13 -1.58 8.43 -20.28
CA VAL A 13 -0.88 9.07 -19.14
C VAL A 13 -1.75 10.13 -18.43
N ILE A 14 -2.65 10.78 -19.18
CA ILE A 14 -3.64 11.75 -18.68
C ILE A 14 -4.52 11.18 -17.57
N SER A 15 -4.91 9.90 -17.59
CA SER A 15 -5.73 9.31 -16.53
C SER A 15 -4.98 9.11 -15.22
N PHE A 16 -3.64 9.15 -15.24
CA PHE A 16 -2.81 9.17 -14.02
C PHE A 16 -2.63 10.59 -13.45
N ALA A 17 -2.97 11.64 -14.21
CA ALA A 17 -2.77 13.02 -13.77
C ALA A 17 -3.43 13.36 -12.42
N PRO A 18 -4.66 12.91 -12.10
CA PRO A 18 -5.24 13.16 -10.77
C PRO A 18 -4.43 12.54 -9.64
N VAL A 19 -3.92 11.33 -9.84
CA VAL A 19 -3.09 10.61 -8.86
C VAL A 19 -1.74 11.33 -8.69
N LEU A 20 -1.13 11.76 -9.79
CA LEU A 20 0.10 12.55 -9.77
C LEU A 20 -0.08 13.85 -8.98
N VAL A 21 -1.12 14.61 -9.29
CA VAL A 21 -1.42 15.89 -8.62
C VAL A 21 -1.69 15.67 -7.13
N ALA A 22 -2.48 14.66 -6.77
CA ALA A 22 -2.77 14.34 -5.37
C ALA A 22 -1.51 13.98 -4.57
N ASN A 23 -0.53 13.31 -5.20
CA ASN A 23 0.74 12.95 -4.55
C ASN A 23 1.77 14.08 -4.55
N LEU A 24 1.68 15.06 -5.44
CA LEU A 24 2.52 16.26 -5.41
C LEU A 24 1.97 17.34 -4.49
N LEU A 25 0.68 17.32 -4.17
CA LEU A 25 0.03 18.28 -3.29
C LEU A 25 0.75 18.41 -1.93
N PRO A 26 1.17 17.33 -1.26
CA PRO A 26 1.91 17.47 0.00
C PRO A 26 3.26 18.18 -0.14
N LEU A 27 3.98 18.01 -1.25
CA LEU A 27 5.19 18.79 -1.53
C LEU A 27 4.86 20.26 -1.73
N GLY A 28 3.78 20.55 -2.47
CA GLY A 28 3.29 21.91 -2.62
C GLY A 28 2.86 22.54 -1.30
N GLY A 29 2.25 21.75 -0.42
CA GLY A 29 1.94 22.11 0.97
C GLY A 29 3.16 22.63 1.71
N VAL A 30 4.29 21.92 1.60
CA VAL A 30 5.56 22.33 2.25
C VAL A 30 6.12 23.60 1.63
N LEU A 31 6.05 23.75 0.31
CA LEU A 31 6.66 24.89 -0.41
C LEU A 31 5.87 26.19 -0.30
N TRP A 32 4.53 26.12 -0.28
CA TRP A 32 3.65 27.29 -0.41
C TRP A 32 2.76 27.54 0.81
N PHE A 33 2.59 26.55 1.68
CA PHE A 33 1.63 26.61 2.80
C PHE A 33 2.28 26.28 4.16
N ASP A 34 3.62 26.28 4.22
CA ASP A 34 4.41 25.99 5.43
C ASP A 34 4.00 24.69 6.13
N TRP A 35 3.54 23.69 5.38
CA TRP A 35 3.24 22.38 5.96
C TRP A 35 4.49 21.79 6.59
N ARG A 36 4.32 21.23 7.78
CA ARG A 36 5.43 20.57 8.46
C ARG A 36 5.79 19.32 7.66
N ILE A 37 7.07 19.13 7.34
CA ILE A 37 7.58 17.93 6.66
C ILE A 37 7.12 16.64 7.39
N GLY A 38 7.07 16.69 8.72
CA GLY A 38 6.54 15.60 9.54
C GLY A 38 5.05 15.30 9.33
N GLU A 39 4.22 16.31 9.05
CA GLU A 39 2.79 16.12 8.72
C GLU A 39 2.64 15.36 7.41
N VAL A 40 3.43 15.73 6.39
CA VAL A 40 3.42 15.06 5.09
C VAL A 40 3.82 13.59 5.23
N LEU A 41 4.90 13.31 5.96
CA LEU A 41 5.33 11.93 6.21
C LEU A 41 4.28 11.14 7.00
N ALA A 42 3.65 11.76 8.00
CA ALA A 42 2.60 11.13 8.79
C ALA A 42 1.38 10.76 7.94
N ILE A 43 0.95 11.66 7.04
CA ILE A 43 -0.17 11.38 6.11
C ILE A 43 0.11 10.14 5.27
N TYR A 44 1.30 10.04 4.67
CA TYR A 44 1.67 8.86 3.88
C TYR A 44 1.74 7.58 4.71
N TRP A 45 2.25 7.67 5.94
CA TRP A 45 2.33 6.51 6.82
C TRP A 45 0.95 6.02 7.25
N ILE A 46 0.05 6.97 7.57
CA ILE A 46 -1.33 6.70 7.91
C ILE A 46 -2.09 6.12 6.72
N GLU A 47 -1.84 6.60 5.50
CA GLU A 47 -2.45 6.05 4.29
C GLU A 47 -2.12 4.58 4.10
N VAL A 48 -0.86 4.16 4.27
CA VAL A 48 -0.49 2.74 4.20
C VAL A 48 -1.18 1.93 5.30
N ALA A 49 -1.30 2.47 6.52
CA ALA A 49 -2.00 1.82 7.62
C ALA A 49 -3.52 1.69 7.34
N VAL A 50 -4.16 2.75 6.84
CA VAL A 50 -5.58 2.76 6.48
C VAL A 50 -5.85 1.79 5.33
N MET A 51 -5.00 1.76 4.31
CA MET A 51 -5.08 0.79 3.21
C MET A 51 -5.01 -0.64 3.74
N LEU A 52 -4.04 -0.95 4.61
CA LEU A 52 -3.92 -2.26 5.23
C LEU A 52 -5.19 -2.65 5.98
N LEU A 53 -5.74 -1.75 6.80
CA LEU A 53 -6.95 -2.01 7.58
C LEU A 53 -8.20 -2.17 6.70
N ALA A 54 -8.36 -1.32 5.68
CA ALA A 54 -9.49 -1.34 4.77
C ALA A 54 -9.52 -2.65 3.96
N TYR A 55 -8.39 -3.04 3.36
CA TYR A 55 -8.27 -4.29 2.61
C TYR A 55 -8.33 -5.52 3.52
N SER A 56 -7.89 -5.41 4.77
CA SER A 56 -8.08 -6.45 5.79
C SER A 56 -9.56 -6.68 6.11
N GLY A 57 -10.36 -5.61 6.20
CA GLY A 57 -11.81 -5.69 6.29
C GLY A 57 -12.42 -6.35 5.05
N ALA A 58 -12.01 -5.93 3.85
CA ALA A 58 -12.50 -6.50 2.59
C ALA A 58 -12.18 -8.00 2.46
N ALA A 59 -11.00 -8.44 2.91
CA ALA A 59 -10.56 -9.83 2.84
C ALA A 59 -11.45 -10.79 3.65
N LEU A 60 -12.21 -10.31 4.64
CA LEU A 60 -13.18 -11.13 5.38
C LEU A 60 -14.34 -11.60 4.50
N PHE A 61 -14.64 -10.88 3.41
CA PHE A 61 -15.71 -11.19 2.46
C PHE A 61 -15.22 -12.00 1.25
N ALA A 62 -13.93 -12.27 1.16
CA ALA A 62 -13.35 -13.00 0.05
C ALA A 62 -13.76 -14.49 0.08
N GLU A 63 -14.49 -14.91 -0.94
CA GLU A 63 -15.14 -16.22 -1.02
C GLU A 63 -14.17 -17.33 -1.42
N ARG A 64 -13.20 -17.05 -2.31
CA ARG A 64 -12.38 -18.13 -2.87
C ARG A 64 -11.41 -18.73 -1.87
N ARG A 65 -11.15 -20.03 -2.05
CA ARG A 65 -10.12 -20.76 -1.31
C ARG A 65 -8.73 -20.22 -1.63
N ILE A 66 -7.83 -20.29 -0.65
CA ILE A 66 -6.43 -19.95 -0.84
C ILE A 66 -5.75 -21.11 -1.58
N VAL A 67 -5.06 -20.80 -2.66
CA VAL A 67 -4.19 -21.73 -3.39
C VAL A 67 -2.78 -21.13 -3.38
N LEU A 68 -1.81 -21.88 -2.84
CA LEU A 68 -0.44 -21.42 -2.58
C LEU A 68 0.59 -21.89 -3.61
N GLU A 69 0.20 -22.84 -4.44
CA GLU A 69 1.04 -23.38 -5.49
C GLU A 69 1.43 -22.27 -6.47
N GLY A 70 2.70 -22.23 -6.90
CA GLY A 70 3.21 -21.18 -7.78
C GLY A 70 3.41 -19.80 -7.16
N ARG A 71 3.02 -19.55 -5.89
CA ARG A 71 3.20 -18.23 -5.24
C ARG A 71 4.64 -17.98 -4.81
N ASN A 72 5.07 -16.72 -4.99
CA ASN A 72 6.35 -16.19 -4.52
C ASN A 72 6.26 -15.41 -3.20
N LEU A 73 5.05 -15.00 -2.79
CA LEU A 73 4.80 -14.26 -1.56
C LEU A 73 3.85 -15.05 -0.65
N PHE A 74 4.27 -15.23 0.60
CA PHE A 74 3.48 -15.91 1.63
C PHE A 74 3.11 -14.91 2.72
N LEU A 75 1.80 -14.72 2.91
CA LEU A 75 1.31 -13.87 3.99
C LEU A 75 1.48 -14.53 5.36
N PRO A 76 1.65 -13.73 6.43
CA PRO A 76 1.72 -14.26 7.79
C PRO A 76 0.52 -15.14 8.14
N GLY A 77 0.79 -16.29 8.76
CA GLY A 77 -0.25 -17.25 9.15
C GLY A 77 -0.57 -18.31 8.08
N VAL A 78 0.10 -18.28 6.93
CA VAL A 78 -0.05 -19.26 5.85
C VAL A 78 1.34 -19.80 5.45
N SER A 79 1.48 -21.12 5.25
CA SER A 79 2.76 -21.72 4.83
C SER A 79 2.57 -22.96 3.95
N ARG A 80 3.57 -23.27 3.11
CA ARG A 80 3.57 -24.42 2.17
C ARG A 80 3.52 -25.82 2.81
N GLY A 81 3.50 -25.92 4.15
CA GLY A 81 3.51 -27.20 4.88
C GLY A 81 2.64 -27.25 6.13
N LYS A 82 1.89 -26.19 6.45
CA LYS A 82 0.80 -26.25 7.44
C LYS A 82 -0.49 -26.47 6.66
N GLU A 83 -0.96 -27.70 6.70
CA GLU A 83 -2.20 -28.19 6.08
C GLU A 83 -3.23 -27.06 5.87
N LEU A 84 -3.46 -26.72 4.61
CA LEU A 84 -4.74 -26.15 4.22
C LEU A 84 -5.75 -27.29 4.41
N SER A 85 -6.22 -27.48 5.64
CA SER A 85 -7.15 -28.57 5.92
C SER A 85 -8.36 -28.41 5.00
N GLU A 86 -8.75 -29.47 4.27
CA GLU A 86 -9.97 -29.46 3.46
C GLU A 86 -11.17 -29.02 4.30
N SER A 87 -11.18 -29.36 5.58
CA SER A 87 -12.18 -28.92 6.56
C SER A 87 -12.28 -27.40 6.75
N ARG A 88 -11.20 -26.63 6.49
CA ARG A 88 -11.17 -25.16 6.64
C ARG A 88 -11.24 -24.44 5.30
N TRP A 89 -10.58 -24.98 4.28
CA TRP A 89 -10.41 -24.32 2.97
C TRP A 89 -11.15 -25.03 1.83
N GLY A 90 -11.98 -26.03 2.15
CA GLY A 90 -12.84 -26.72 1.21
C GLY A 90 -13.90 -25.81 0.56
N ASP A 91 -14.63 -26.39 -0.39
CA ASP A 91 -15.50 -25.67 -1.30
C ASP A 91 -16.85 -25.25 -0.67
N ASN A 92 -17.18 -25.75 0.53
CA ASN A 92 -18.38 -25.37 1.31
C ASN A 92 -18.00 -24.64 2.61
N PRO A 93 -17.62 -23.35 2.55
CA PRO A 93 -17.28 -22.61 3.75
C PRO A 93 -18.49 -22.28 4.62
N THR A 94 -18.28 -22.25 5.93
CA THR A 94 -19.23 -21.62 6.86
C THR A 94 -19.29 -20.11 6.62
N THR A 95 -20.49 -19.56 6.65
CA THR A 95 -20.75 -18.13 6.40
C THR A 95 -21.51 -17.50 7.56
N ILE A 96 -21.19 -16.25 7.86
CA ILE A 96 -21.97 -15.40 8.77
C ILE A 96 -22.63 -14.32 7.93
N ASN A 97 -23.96 -14.36 7.86
CA ASN A 97 -24.75 -13.37 7.15
C ASN A 97 -25.03 -12.17 8.07
N LEU A 98 -24.52 -10.99 7.71
CA LEU A 98 -24.75 -9.75 8.47
C LEU A 98 -26.05 -9.03 8.09
N GLY A 99 -26.68 -9.43 6.99
CA GLY A 99 -27.92 -8.86 6.47
C GLY A 99 -28.13 -9.20 5.00
N ARG A 100 -29.29 -8.83 4.42
CA ARG A 100 -29.59 -9.13 3.01
C ARG A 100 -28.75 -8.32 2.01
N SER A 101 -28.21 -7.17 2.42
CA SER A 101 -27.55 -6.21 1.53
C SER A 101 -26.01 -6.23 1.61
N ILE A 102 -25.43 -7.04 2.49
CA ILE A 102 -23.98 -7.13 2.71
C ILE A 102 -23.55 -8.57 2.42
N PRO A 103 -22.44 -8.80 1.68
CA PRO A 103 -21.95 -10.16 1.45
C PRO A 103 -21.66 -10.91 2.76
N PRO A 104 -21.70 -12.25 2.75
CA PRO A 104 -21.36 -13.04 3.92
C PRO A 104 -19.89 -12.84 4.32
N ILE A 105 -19.62 -12.87 5.63
CA ILE A 105 -18.27 -12.99 6.16
C ILE A 105 -17.89 -14.46 6.24
N TYR A 106 -16.64 -14.77 5.89
CA TYR A 106 -16.07 -16.11 5.96
C TYR A 106 -15.12 -16.22 7.17
N PRO A 107 -15.51 -16.88 8.28
CA PRO A 107 -14.70 -16.94 9.50
C PRO A 107 -13.32 -17.55 9.32
N ARG A 108 -13.15 -18.43 8.32
CA ARG A 108 -11.84 -18.99 7.93
C ARG A 108 -10.80 -17.91 7.58
N ASN A 109 -11.24 -16.74 7.12
CA ASN A 109 -10.37 -15.62 6.75
C ASN A 109 -9.88 -14.82 7.97
N ILE A 110 -10.53 -14.94 9.14
CA ILE A 110 -10.19 -14.14 10.32
C ILE A 110 -8.73 -14.31 10.73
N ARG A 111 -8.22 -15.56 10.73
CA ARG A 111 -6.85 -15.81 11.16
C ARG A 111 -5.81 -15.13 10.27
N ILE A 112 -5.96 -15.24 8.94
CA ILE A 112 -5.02 -14.61 8.00
C ILE A 112 -5.14 -13.08 8.07
N VAL A 113 -6.35 -12.54 8.23
CA VAL A 113 -6.59 -11.11 8.40
C VAL A 113 -5.92 -10.60 9.67
N VAL A 114 -6.18 -11.21 10.83
CA VAL A 114 -5.59 -10.82 12.11
C VAL A 114 -4.06 -10.90 12.05
N MET A 115 -3.51 -11.99 11.52
CA MET A 115 -2.06 -12.13 11.38
C MET A 115 -1.49 -11.05 10.45
N SER A 116 -2.13 -10.77 9.32
CA SER A 116 -1.67 -9.75 8.38
C SER A 116 -1.74 -8.34 8.96
N VAL A 117 -2.77 -8.03 9.76
CA VAL A 117 -2.89 -6.75 10.47
C VAL A 117 -1.82 -6.64 11.56
N VAL A 118 -1.67 -7.65 12.42
CA VAL A 118 -0.68 -7.63 13.51
C VAL A 118 0.73 -7.47 12.97
N TRP A 119 1.11 -8.29 11.99
CA TRP A 119 2.42 -8.21 11.36
C TRP A 119 2.58 -6.93 10.56
N GLY A 120 1.58 -6.55 9.74
CA GLY A 120 1.65 -5.34 8.92
C GLY A 120 1.77 -4.07 9.76
N LEU A 121 0.99 -3.93 10.83
CA LEU A 121 1.12 -2.81 11.78
C LEU A 121 2.44 -2.88 12.55
N GLY A 122 2.85 -4.05 13.03
CA GLY A 122 4.15 -4.22 13.70
C GLY A 122 5.30 -3.76 12.81
N PHE A 123 5.27 -4.16 11.54
CA PHE A 123 6.23 -3.75 10.52
C PHE A 123 6.18 -2.26 10.20
N LEU A 124 5.00 -1.63 10.18
CA LEU A 124 4.86 -0.18 10.03
C LEU A 124 5.37 0.60 11.25
N LEU A 125 5.31 0.03 12.45
CA LEU A 125 5.81 0.68 13.66
C LEU A 125 7.34 0.58 13.81
N LEU A 126 7.98 -0.43 13.21
CA LEU A 126 9.43 -0.63 13.30
C LEU A 126 10.24 0.59 12.81
N PRO A 127 10.03 1.13 11.59
CA PRO A 127 10.69 2.35 11.15
C PRO A 127 10.48 3.55 12.07
N LEU A 128 9.28 3.67 12.67
CA LEU A 128 8.98 4.80 13.54
C LEU A 128 9.85 4.81 14.80
N GLY A 129 10.10 3.62 15.36
CA GLY A 129 10.99 3.41 16.49
C GLY A 129 12.46 3.52 16.14
N SER A 130 12.89 2.72 15.17
CA SER A 130 14.31 2.57 14.84
C SER A 130 14.91 3.81 14.19
N PHE A 131 14.12 4.63 13.49
CA PHE A 131 14.59 5.85 12.84
C PHE A 131 14.22 7.13 13.59
N GLY A 132 13.69 7.02 14.82
CA GLY A 132 13.37 8.19 15.65
C GLY A 132 12.26 9.07 15.07
N LEU A 133 11.31 8.50 14.34
CA LEU A 133 10.18 9.24 13.78
C LEU A 133 9.02 9.37 14.78
N PHE A 134 9.01 8.65 15.91
CA PHE A 134 7.97 8.79 16.94
C PHE A 134 7.79 10.23 17.46
N PRO A 135 8.84 10.98 17.84
CA PRO A 135 8.70 12.37 18.28
C PRO A 135 8.17 13.30 17.18
N VAL A 136 8.43 12.94 15.91
CA VAL A 136 7.85 13.64 14.76
C VAL A 136 6.34 13.42 14.78
N VAL A 137 5.85 12.19 14.89
CA VAL A 137 4.40 11.88 14.86
C VAL A 137 3.64 12.38 16.10
N GLU A 138 4.21 12.27 17.31
CA GLU A 138 3.54 12.65 18.56
C GLU A 138 3.27 14.17 18.67
N SER A 139 4.07 14.99 17.98
CA SER A 139 3.94 16.46 18.02
C SER A 139 3.02 17.04 16.94
N ILE A 140 2.28 16.18 16.21
CA ILE A 140 1.70 16.51 14.89
C ILE A 140 0.17 16.32 14.82
N VAL A 141 -0.54 16.39 15.94
CA VAL A 141 -2.02 16.43 15.89
C VAL A 141 -2.49 17.82 15.44
N SER A 142 -2.72 18.00 14.14
CA SER A 142 -3.28 19.22 13.55
C SER A 142 -4.65 18.95 12.89
N PRO A 143 -5.56 19.94 12.81
CA PRO A 143 -6.84 19.78 12.14
C PRO A 143 -6.72 19.36 10.66
N SER A 144 -5.67 19.84 9.98
CA SER A 144 -5.33 19.46 8.61
C SER A 144 -4.97 17.98 8.51
N LEU A 145 -4.17 17.45 9.44
CA LEU A 145 -3.86 16.02 9.50
C LEU A 145 -5.13 15.20 9.67
N ILE A 146 -6.02 15.56 10.62
CA ILE A 146 -7.28 14.85 10.86
C ILE A 146 -8.15 14.83 9.59
N ALA A 147 -8.27 15.97 8.91
CA ALA A 147 -9.01 16.06 7.65
C ALA A 147 -8.40 15.16 6.57
N ALA A 148 -7.07 15.13 6.46
CA ALA A 148 -6.37 14.24 5.54
C ALA A 148 -6.62 12.76 5.86
N VAL A 149 -6.55 12.36 7.14
CA VAL A 149 -6.86 10.98 7.56
C VAL A 149 -8.28 10.59 7.18
N LEU A 150 -9.27 11.44 7.47
CA LEU A 150 -10.67 11.18 7.14
C LEU A 150 -10.89 11.08 5.63
N ALA A 151 -10.25 11.97 4.85
CA ALA A 151 -10.28 11.92 3.39
C ALA A 151 -9.68 10.60 2.86
N THR A 152 -8.56 10.15 3.42
CA THR A 152 -7.91 8.89 3.05
C THR A 152 -8.77 7.67 3.38
N ILE A 153 -9.36 7.63 4.58
CA ILE A 153 -10.32 6.57 4.96
C ILE A 153 -11.50 6.57 3.98
N GLY A 154 -12.09 7.74 3.73
CA GLY A 154 -13.21 7.88 2.78
C GLY A 154 -12.84 7.39 1.39
N SER A 155 -11.65 7.75 0.89
CA SER A 155 -11.14 7.34 -0.42
C SER A 155 -11.07 5.82 -0.54
N HIS A 156 -10.43 5.14 0.40
CA HIS A 156 -10.32 3.68 0.37
C HIS A 156 -11.67 2.96 0.54
N LEU A 157 -12.58 3.51 1.35
CA LEU A 157 -13.92 2.95 1.48
C LEU A 157 -14.74 3.08 0.18
N VAL A 158 -14.62 4.23 -0.50
CA VAL A 158 -15.27 4.44 -1.81
C VAL A 158 -14.69 3.51 -2.86
N GLU A 159 -13.36 3.37 -2.91
CA GLU A 159 -12.65 2.45 -3.80
C GLU A 159 -13.12 1.00 -3.58
N LEU A 160 -13.08 0.50 -2.35
CA LEU A 160 -13.56 -0.85 -2.03
C LEU A 160 -15.04 -1.03 -2.36
N ARG A 161 -15.90 -0.05 -2.06
CA ARG A 161 -17.31 -0.13 -2.41
C ARG A 161 -17.50 -0.27 -3.92
N ARG A 162 -16.83 0.56 -4.71
CA ARG A 162 -16.99 0.61 -6.17
C ARG A 162 -16.36 -0.59 -6.86
N GLU A 163 -15.17 -0.99 -6.43
CA GLU A 163 -14.34 -1.93 -7.20
C GLU A 163 -14.33 -3.34 -6.64
N PHE A 164 -14.62 -3.53 -5.36
CA PHE A 164 -14.63 -4.85 -4.74
C PHE A 164 -16.05 -5.36 -4.52
N PHE A 165 -16.91 -4.53 -3.91
CA PHE A 165 -18.29 -4.92 -3.59
C PHE A 165 -19.25 -4.78 -4.77
N ALA A 166 -19.27 -3.65 -5.47
CA ALA A 166 -20.23 -3.42 -6.55
C ALA A 166 -20.00 -4.31 -7.78
N THR A 167 -18.74 -4.67 -8.06
CA THR A 167 -18.34 -5.59 -9.14
C THR A 167 -18.36 -7.06 -8.72
N LYS A 168 -18.67 -7.35 -7.45
CA LYS A 168 -18.64 -8.70 -6.86
C LYS A 168 -17.30 -9.44 -6.97
N ARG A 169 -16.18 -8.72 -7.09
CA ARG A 169 -14.83 -9.32 -7.09
C ARG A 169 -14.52 -10.14 -5.83
N TYR A 170 -15.23 -9.91 -4.73
CA TYR A 170 -15.14 -10.75 -3.54
C TYR A 170 -15.44 -12.24 -3.80
N GLN A 171 -16.23 -12.56 -4.83
CA GLN A 171 -16.52 -13.95 -5.26
C GLN A 171 -15.36 -14.57 -6.05
N GLU A 172 -14.51 -13.73 -6.61
CA GLU A 172 -13.43 -14.11 -7.52
C GLU A 172 -12.06 -14.16 -6.85
N LEU A 173 -11.94 -13.55 -5.67
CA LEU A 173 -10.69 -13.37 -4.96
C LEU A 173 -10.67 -14.22 -3.69
N SER A 174 -9.48 -14.71 -3.34
CA SER A 174 -9.23 -15.29 -2.02
C SER A 174 -8.73 -14.21 -1.06
N ALA A 175 -8.91 -14.41 0.24
CA ALA A 175 -8.41 -13.47 1.25
C ALA A 175 -6.92 -13.19 1.10
N HIS A 176 -6.14 -14.19 0.67
CA HIS A 176 -4.72 -14.01 0.39
C HIS A 176 -4.48 -13.02 -0.76
N MET A 177 -5.22 -13.13 -1.86
CA MET A 177 -5.07 -12.22 -3.01
C MET A 177 -5.42 -10.77 -2.63
N VAL A 178 -6.48 -10.59 -1.83
CA VAL A 178 -6.91 -9.26 -1.36
C VAL A 178 -5.85 -8.62 -0.47
N LEU A 179 -5.27 -9.39 0.45
CA LEU A 179 -4.23 -8.92 1.38
C LEU A 179 -2.85 -8.80 0.73
N GLU A 180 -2.63 -9.43 -0.42
CA GLU A 180 -1.35 -9.42 -1.10
C GLU A 180 -0.92 -7.99 -1.48
N ILE A 181 -1.88 -7.18 -1.95
CA ILE A 181 -1.66 -5.80 -2.38
C ILE A 181 -1.17 -4.92 -1.22
N PRO A 182 -1.92 -4.75 -0.11
CA PRO A 182 -1.47 -3.91 0.99
C PRO A 182 -0.17 -4.45 1.64
N CYS A 183 0.01 -5.76 1.73
CA CYS A 183 1.25 -6.33 2.27
C CYS A 183 2.47 -6.03 1.37
N ARG A 184 2.31 -6.04 0.05
CA ARG A 184 3.37 -5.59 -0.87
C ARG A 184 3.66 -4.10 -0.69
N VAL A 185 2.65 -3.26 -0.54
CA VAL A 185 2.85 -1.82 -0.27
C VAL A 185 3.61 -1.60 1.05
N VAL A 186 3.22 -2.28 2.13
CA VAL A 186 3.92 -2.22 3.42
C VAL A 186 5.38 -2.69 3.28
N PHE A 187 5.60 -3.84 2.63
CA PHE A 187 6.93 -4.37 2.40
C PHE A 187 7.80 -3.40 1.60
N PHE A 188 7.25 -2.84 0.51
CA PHE A 188 7.95 -1.84 -0.29
C PHE A 188 8.29 -0.60 0.54
N ALA A 189 7.33 -0.05 1.28
CA ALA A 189 7.55 1.15 2.10
C ALA A 189 8.72 0.95 3.09
N ILE A 190 8.79 -0.22 3.72
CA ILE A 190 9.86 -0.54 4.67
C ILE A 190 11.20 -0.70 3.99
N VAL A 191 11.26 -1.49 2.90
CA VAL A 191 12.50 -1.69 2.15
C VAL A 191 13.00 -0.37 1.57
N PHE A 192 12.08 0.44 1.02
CA PHE A 192 12.38 1.75 0.47
C PHE A 192 12.92 2.71 1.53
N LEU A 193 12.29 2.79 2.71
CA LEU A 193 12.79 3.63 3.80
C LEU A 193 14.11 3.12 4.37
N ALA A 194 14.27 1.80 4.56
CA ALA A 194 15.52 1.22 5.04
C ALA A 194 16.66 1.50 4.05
N PHE A 195 16.43 1.30 2.75
CA PHE A 195 17.39 1.59 1.70
C PHE A 195 17.69 3.09 1.59
N GLY A 196 16.64 3.94 1.62
CA GLY A 196 16.77 5.39 1.58
C GLY A 196 17.58 5.94 2.76
N THR A 197 17.37 5.41 3.96
CA THR A 197 18.12 5.82 5.16
C THR A 197 19.55 5.30 5.13
N LEU A 198 19.76 4.01 4.83
CA LEU A 198 21.10 3.40 4.88
C LEU A 198 21.96 3.83 3.70
N VAL A 199 21.49 3.59 2.48
CA VAL A 199 22.24 3.84 1.25
C VAL A 199 22.09 5.29 0.84
N GLY A 200 20.86 5.80 0.77
CA GLY A 200 20.60 7.20 0.44
C GLY A 200 21.21 8.17 1.45
N GLY A 201 21.11 7.86 2.75
CA GLY A 201 21.75 8.64 3.82
C GLY A 201 23.28 8.65 3.71
N PHE A 202 23.91 7.52 3.37
CA PHE A 202 25.35 7.46 3.13
C PHE A 202 25.77 8.35 1.95
N PHE A 203 25.09 8.26 0.80
CA PHE A 203 25.39 9.12 -0.34
C PHE A 203 25.11 10.60 -0.05
N CYS A 204 24.02 10.90 0.66
CA CYS A 204 23.70 12.25 1.11
C CYS A 204 24.82 12.80 2.00
N PHE A 205 25.32 12.01 2.95
CA PHE A 205 26.47 12.39 3.77
C PHE A 205 27.72 12.69 2.92
N LEU A 206 28.06 11.85 1.94
CA LEU A 206 29.18 12.10 1.05
C LEU A 206 29.00 13.41 0.26
N ILE A 207 27.82 13.61 -0.34
CA ILE A 207 27.51 14.81 -1.13
C ILE A 207 27.60 16.06 -0.24
N VAL A 208 27.03 16.02 0.97
CA VAL A 208 27.10 17.14 1.91
C VAL A 208 28.55 17.50 2.25
N ASN A 209 29.41 16.51 2.48
CA ASN A 209 30.82 16.76 2.76
C ASN A 209 31.57 17.34 1.54
N ILE A 210 31.30 16.83 0.34
CA ILE A 210 31.87 17.37 -0.90
C ILE A 210 31.41 18.83 -1.12
N VAL A 211 30.11 19.11 -0.96
CA VAL A 211 29.56 20.46 -1.14
C VAL A 211 30.17 21.43 -0.14
N ARG A 212 30.33 21.00 1.12
CA ARG A 212 30.99 21.77 2.17
C ARG A 212 32.44 22.08 1.80
N GLU A 213 33.20 21.10 1.34
CA GLU A 213 34.62 21.26 1.02
C GLU A 213 34.84 22.14 -0.23
N VAL A 214 34.06 21.90 -1.29
CA VAL A 214 34.24 22.55 -2.59
C VAL A 214 33.63 23.95 -2.62
N PHE A 215 32.45 24.14 -2.00
CA PHE A 215 31.69 25.38 -2.09
C PHE A 215 31.61 26.16 -0.76
N GLY A 216 32.08 25.60 0.35
CA GLY A 216 31.94 26.22 1.68
C GLY A 216 30.50 26.28 2.20
N VAL A 217 29.55 25.61 1.54
CA VAL A 217 28.12 25.64 1.88
C VAL A 217 27.78 24.44 2.75
N VAL A 218 27.15 24.70 3.90
CA VAL A 218 26.59 23.64 4.77
C VAL A 218 25.07 23.63 4.59
N PRO A 219 24.48 22.57 4.01
CA PRO A 219 23.04 22.45 3.89
C PRO A 219 22.36 22.51 5.26
N THR A 220 21.27 23.28 5.35
CA THR A 220 20.49 23.37 6.58
C THR A 220 19.74 22.07 6.84
N ARG A 221 19.36 21.83 8.10
CA ARG A 221 18.50 20.69 8.46
C ARG A 221 17.21 20.64 7.63
N GLY A 222 16.56 21.79 7.41
CA GLY A 222 15.36 21.88 6.58
C GLY A 222 15.59 21.46 5.13
N THR A 223 16.75 21.81 4.55
CA THR A 223 17.13 21.35 3.20
C THR A 223 17.24 19.83 3.13
N LEU A 224 17.87 19.20 4.13
CA LEU A 224 18.03 17.74 4.18
C LEU A 224 16.69 17.03 4.39
N GLU A 225 15.83 17.55 5.27
CA GLU A 225 14.49 17.03 5.50
C GLU A 225 13.61 17.14 4.24
N PHE A 226 13.71 18.26 3.50
CA PHE A 226 12.99 18.45 2.26
C PHE A 226 13.44 17.47 1.16
N LEU A 227 14.75 17.25 1.01
CA LEU A 227 15.29 16.26 0.08
C LEU A 227 14.82 14.84 0.43
N PHE A 228 14.80 14.51 1.73
CA PHE A 228 14.29 13.22 2.19
C PHE A 228 12.80 13.03 1.86
N VAL A 229 11.94 14.00 2.18
CA VAL A 229 10.51 13.94 1.83
C VAL A 229 10.30 13.88 0.32
N THR A 230 11.07 14.64 -0.46
CA THR A 230 11.00 14.58 -1.93
C THR A 230 11.32 13.18 -2.42
N GLY A 231 12.36 12.53 -1.88
CA GLY A 231 12.68 11.13 -2.18
C GLY A 231 11.53 10.18 -1.85
N VAL A 232 10.89 10.34 -0.68
CA VAL A 232 9.71 9.54 -0.27
C VAL A 232 8.53 9.74 -1.24
N VAL A 233 8.23 10.97 -1.64
CA VAL A 233 7.15 11.26 -2.58
C VAL A 233 7.43 10.66 -3.96
N LEU A 234 8.67 10.76 -4.45
CA LEU A 234 9.06 10.12 -5.70
C LEU A 234 8.93 8.59 -5.61
N GLY A 235 9.37 7.99 -4.50
CA GLY A 235 9.18 6.56 -4.25
C GLY A 235 7.71 6.14 -4.26
N LYS A 236 6.84 6.92 -3.61
CA LYS A 236 5.39 6.70 -3.62
C LYS A 236 4.81 6.83 -5.03
N LEU A 237 5.21 7.85 -5.80
CA LEU A 237 4.76 8.02 -7.18
C LEU A 237 5.15 6.84 -8.07
N VAL A 238 6.33 6.24 -7.86
CA VAL A 238 6.75 5.02 -8.57
C VAL A 238 5.83 3.85 -8.24
N VAL A 239 5.42 3.69 -6.98
CA VAL A 239 4.43 2.66 -6.57
C VAL A 239 3.09 2.90 -7.24
N GLU A 240 2.55 4.11 -7.14
CA GLU A 240 1.24 4.45 -7.71
C GLU A 240 1.23 4.30 -9.24
N TRP A 241 2.29 4.74 -9.92
CA TRP A 241 2.44 4.54 -11.35
C TRP A 241 2.49 3.05 -11.71
N SER A 242 3.18 2.25 -10.91
CA SER A 242 3.32 0.81 -11.15
C SER A 242 2.01 0.06 -10.93
N ARG A 243 1.23 0.43 -9.91
CA ARG A 243 -0.13 -0.07 -9.68
C ARG A 243 -1.07 0.33 -10.81
N PHE A 244 -1.04 1.61 -11.20
CA PHE A 244 -1.81 2.12 -12.32
C PHE A 244 -1.52 1.32 -13.59
N ARG A 245 -0.25 1.05 -13.92
CA ARG A 245 0.08 0.18 -15.07
C ARG A 245 -0.40 -1.26 -14.87
N ALA A 246 -0.26 -1.83 -13.68
CA ALA A 246 -0.68 -3.21 -13.39
C ALA A 246 -2.17 -3.45 -13.63
N GLU A 247 -3.02 -2.44 -13.39
CA GLU A 247 -4.47 -2.54 -13.57
C GLU A 247 -4.93 -2.33 -15.01
N ASN A 248 -4.10 -1.69 -15.82
CA ASN A 248 -4.50 -1.08 -17.08
C ASN A 248 -3.76 -1.61 -18.30
N ASP A 249 -2.56 -2.16 -18.11
CA ASP A 249 -1.76 -2.81 -19.13
C ASP A 249 -2.17 -4.29 -19.21
N PRO A 250 -2.49 -4.85 -20.40
CA PRO A 250 -2.82 -6.26 -20.54
C PRO A 250 -1.66 -7.20 -20.14
N GLU A 251 -0.42 -6.75 -20.32
CA GLU A 251 0.80 -7.52 -20.03
C GLU A 251 1.81 -6.64 -19.26
N PRO A 252 1.53 -6.35 -17.98
CA PRO A 252 2.37 -5.45 -17.19
C PRO A 252 3.76 -6.08 -16.99
N SER A 253 4.79 -5.31 -17.29
CA SER A 253 6.20 -5.74 -17.23
C SER A 253 6.99 -4.99 -16.15
N GLY A 254 8.15 -5.55 -15.75
CA GLY A 254 9.07 -4.93 -14.80
C GLY A 254 8.45 -4.74 -13.41
N PHE A 255 8.60 -3.55 -12.82
CA PHE A 255 8.11 -3.29 -11.45
C PHE A 255 6.57 -3.29 -11.34
N ALA A 256 5.84 -3.04 -12.43
CA ALA A 256 4.37 -3.10 -12.41
C ALA A 256 3.84 -4.53 -12.23
N SER A 257 4.52 -5.54 -12.78
CA SER A 257 4.09 -6.94 -12.61
C SER A 257 4.14 -7.39 -11.15
N TRP A 258 4.97 -6.74 -10.32
CA TRP A 258 5.06 -7.03 -8.89
C TRP A 258 3.78 -6.66 -8.12
N PHE A 259 2.95 -5.75 -8.65
CA PHE A 259 1.67 -5.36 -8.07
C PHE A 259 0.47 -6.12 -8.63
N VAL A 260 0.67 -6.97 -9.65
CA VAL A 260 -0.37 -7.88 -10.11
C VAL A 260 -0.52 -9.01 -9.09
N PRO A 261 -1.71 -9.19 -8.47
CA PRO A 261 -1.93 -10.31 -7.58
C PRO A 261 -1.77 -11.62 -8.34
N PHE A 262 -1.04 -12.57 -7.77
CA PHE A 262 -0.91 -13.88 -8.40
C PHE A 262 -2.25 -14.62 -8.37
N ASP A 263 -2.77 -14.94 -9.57
CA ASP A 263 -3.91 -15.83 -9.76
C ASP A 263 -3.41 -17.23 -10.19
N PRO A 264 -3.47 -18.25 -9.32
CA PRO A 264 -3.04 -19.61 -9.61
C PRO A 264 -3.87 -20.31 -10.69
N ARG A 265 -4.90 -19.66 -11.23
CA ARG A 265 -5.85 -20.24 -12.19
C ARG A 265 -5.89 -19.49 -13.52
N SER A 266 -4.92 -18.62 -13.80
CA SER A 266 -4.83 -17.88 -15.07
C SER A 266 -4.12 -18.65 -16.20
N GLU A 267 -4.07 -19.98 -16.14
CA GLU A 267 -3.61 -20.86 -17.22
C GLU A 267 -4.79 -21.33 -18.09
#